data_AF-A0A2G6G7M3-F1
#
_entry.id   AF-A0A2G6G7M3-F1
#
_cell.length_a   1.000
_cell.length_b   1.000
_cell.length_c   1.000
_cell.angle_alpha   90.00
_cell.angle_beta   90.00
_cell.angle_gamma   90.00
#
_symmetry.space_group_name_H-M   'P 1'
#
loop_
_entity.id
_entity.type
_entity.pdbx_description
1 polymer ?
#
loop_
_entity_poly.entity_id
_entity_poly.type
_entity_poly.pdbx_seq_one_letter_code
_entity_poly.pdbx_strand_id
1 'polypeptide(L)'
;MTTMEKLELESSGMCYNAMVKFGENIIIAVTNFKGETLCGVYEFIETKEETGMGDIELRLSLIKVSEEVFEDTGHAIKWGLEFLNK
;
A
#
# COMPACT_ATOMS: atom_id res chain seq x y z
N MET A 1 -12.69 1.34 2.27
CA MET A 1 -12.13 2.63 2.71
C MET A 1 -11.32 2.36 3.96
N THR A 2 -10.05 2.76 3.95
CA THR A 2 -9.06 2.42 5.00
C THR A 2 -8.15 3.62 5.28
N THR A 3 -7.17 3.48 6.17
CA THR A 3 -6.09 4.46 6.45
C THR A 3 -4.75 3.74 6.41
N MET A 4 -3.62 4.46 6.43
CA MET A 4 -2.32 3.80 6.52
C MET A 4 -2.15 3.06 7.84
N GLU A 5 -2.61 3.63 8.97
CA GLU A 5 -2.55 2.97 10.28
C GLU A 5 -3.28 1.62 10.23
N LYS A 6 -4.49 1.61 9.67
CA LYS A 6 -5.29 0.40 9.57
C LYS A 6 -4.66 -0.62 8.63
N LEU A 7 -4.07 -0.19 7.51
CA LEU A 7 -3.33 -1.09 6.61
C LEU A 7 -2.09 -1.69 7.27
N GLU A 8 -1.36 -0.91 8.06
CA GLU A 8 -0.21 -1.40 8.83
C GLU A 8 -0.68 -2.43 9.87
N LEU A 9 -1.76 -2.14 10.59
CA LEU A 9 -2.32 -3.06 11.57
C LEU A 9 -2.78 -4.38 10.93
N GLU A 10 -3.48 -4.31 9.79
CA GLU A 10 -3.95 -5.49 9.06
C GLU A 10 -2.80 -6.31 8.46
N SER A 11 -1.70 -5.66 8.05
CA SER A 11 -0.52 -6.32 7.49
C SER A 11 0.52 -6.75 8.55
N SER A 12 0.39 -6.31 9.80
CA SER A 12 1.30 -6.67 10.91
C SER A 12 1.31 -8.17 11.25
N GLY A 13 0.24 -8.90 10.91
CA GLY A 13 0.15 -10.35 11.11
C GLY A 13 0.84 -11.19 10.02
N MET A 14 1.45 -10.54 9.02
CA MET A 14 2.07 -11.20 7.86
C MET A 14 3.58 -11.36 8.04
N CYS A 15 4.23 -12.17 7.20
CA CYS A 15 5.64 -12.52 7.39
C CYS A 15 6.57 -11.33 7.14
N TYR A 16 6.34 -10.63 6.02
CA TYR A 16 7.04 -9.41 5.64
C TYR A 16 6.05 -8.44 5.02
N ASN A 17 6.24 -7.15 5.27
CA ASN A 17 5.49 -6.10 4.59
C ASN A 17 6.41 -4.92 4.26
N ALA A 18 5.99 -4.10 3.33
CA ALA A 18 6.59 -2.79 3.07
C ALA A 18 5.48 -1.84 2.63
N MET A 19 5.41 -0.66 3.25
CA MET A 19 4.50 0.41 2.84
C MET A 19 5.31 1.64 2.44
N VAL A 20 5.04 2.17 1.26
CA VAL A 20 5.77 3.30 0.69
C VAL A 20 4.77 4.36 0.23
N LYS A 21 4.92 5.58 0.74
CA LYS A 21 4.23 6.76 0.20
C LYS A 21 4.94 7.23 -1.06
N PHE A 22 4.19 7.43 -2.14
CA PHE A 22 4.67 7.95 -3.41
C PHE A 22 3.70 9.02 -3.94
N GLY A 23 4.04 10.30 -3.70
CA GLY A 23 3.13 11.42 -4.00
C GLY A 23 1.81 11.29 -3.23
N GLU A 24 0.70 11.31 -3.97
CA GLU A 24 -0.68 11.15 -3.45
C GLU A 24 -1.13 9.68 -3.35
N ASN A 25 -0.19 8.74 -3.49
CA ASN A 25 -0.46 7.32 -3.47
C ASN A 25 0.30 6.59 -2.36
N ILE A 26 -0.24 5.45 -1.96
CA ILE A 26 0.39 4.48 -1.07
C ILE A 26 0.55 3.17 -1.84
N ILE A 27 1.75 2.61 -1.81
CA ILE A 27 2.03 1.27 -2.32
C ILE A 27 2.32 0.39 -1.10
N ILE A 28 1.62 -0.73 -0.97
CA ILE A 28 1.87 -1.72 0.07
C ILE A 28 2.21 -3.06 -0.59
N ALA A 29 3.25 -3.71 -0.09
CA ALA A 29 3.61 -5.07 -0.42
C ALA A 29 3.48 -5.94 0.81
N VAL A 30 2.85 -7.11 0.68
CA VAL A 30 2.57 -8.02 1.80
C VAL A 30 2.89 -9.45 1.40
N THR A 31 3.73 -10.12 2.18
CA THR A 31 4.16 -11.50 1.96
C THR A 31 3.40 -12.46 2.88
N ASN A 32 2.74 -13.45 2.30
CA ASN A 32 1.99 -14.46 3.05
C ASN A 32 2.90 -15.57 3.63
N PHE A 33 2.32 -16.50 4.40
CA PHE A 33 3.05 -17.61 5.01
C PHE A 33 3.66 -18.62 4.03
N LYS A 34 3.30 -18.55 2.74
CA LYS A 34 3.89 -19.36 1.67
C LYS A 34 5.06 -18.66 0.99
N GLY A 35 5.40 -17.44 1.41
CA GLY A 35 6.44 -16.62 0.77
C GLY A 35 5.96 -15.90 -0.50
N GLU A 36 4.65 -15.89 -0.78
CA GLU A 36 4.09 -15.20 -1.94
C GLU A 36 3.80 -13.75 -1.57
N THR A 37 4.31 -12.80 -2.36
CA THR A 37 4.12 -11.37 -2.10
C THR A 37 3.09 -10.77 -3.05
N LEU A 38 2.11 -10.04 -2.51
CA LEU A 38 1.15 -9.27 -3.29
C LEU A 38 1.40 -7.77 -3.13
N CYS A 39 1.04 -6.98 -4.14
CA CYS A 39 1.11 -5.53 -4.12
C CYS A 39 -0.28 -4.90 -4.19
N GLY A 40 -0.56 -3.92 -3.32
CA GLY A 40 -1.72 -3.05 -3.39
C GLY A 40 -1.30 -1.60 -3.62
N VAL A 41 -2.02 -0.89 -4.49
CA VAL A 41 -1.85 0.54 -4.76
C VAL A 41 -3.12 1.27 -4.34
N TYR A 42 -2.95 2.31 -3.53
CA TYR A 42 -4.00 3.13 -2.97
C TYR A 42 -3.77 4.61 -3.30
N GLU A 43 -4.83 5.41 -3.27
CA GLU A 43 -4.79 6.87 -3.36
C GLU A 43 -5.38 7.50 -2.11
N PHE A 44 -4.86 8.67 -1.71
CA PHE A 44 -5.53 9.53 -0.75
C PHE A 44 -6.80 10.10 -1.38
N ILE A 45 -7.90 10.04 -0.63
CA ILE A 45 -9.19 10.66 -1.01
C ILE A 45 -9.54 11.86 -0.13
N GLU A 46 -8.60 12.25 0.73
CA GLU A 46 -8.70 13.40 1.63
C GLU A 46 -7.34 14.07 1.71
N THR A 47 -7.34 15.35 2.03
CA THR A 47 -6.11 16.09 2.33
C THR A 47 -5.98 16.42 3.82
N LYS A 48 -4.77 16.80 4.21
CA LYS A 48 -4.50 17.33 5.55
C LYS A 48 -5.25 18.63 5.81
N GLU A 49 -5.43 19.47 4.80
CA GLU A 49 -6.15 20.74 4.90
C GLU A 49 -7.65 20.53 5.15
N GLU A 50 -8.24 19.48 4.56
CA GLU A 50 -9.66 19.14 4.73
C GLU A 50 -9.96 18.57 6.12
N THR A 51 -9.05 17.76 6.66
CA THR A 51 -9.29 16.96 7.88
C THR A 51 -8.58 17.48 9.12
N GLY A 52 -7.48 18.22 8.95
CA GLY A 52 -6.54 18.58 10.02
C GLY A 52 -5.68 17.41 10.52
N MET A 53 -5.78 16.22 9.92
CA MET A 53 -5.10 15.00 10.36
C MET A 53 -3.76 14.78 9.64
N GLY A 54 -2.90 13.93 10.22
CA GLY A 54 -1.69 13.48 9.55
C GLY A 54 -1.99 12.41 8.50
N ASP A 55 -1.10 12.25 7.52
CA ASP A 55 -1.25 11.29 6.41
C ASP A 55 -1.64 9.87 6.85
N ILE A 56 -1.17 9.45 8.02
CA ILE A 56 -1.43 8.11 8.55
C ILE A 56 -2.93 7.83 8.80
N GLU A 57 -3.71 8.88 9.05
CA GLU A 57 -5.16 8.85 9.34
C GLU A 57 -6.03 9.28 8.15
N LEU A 58 -5.45 9.80 7.07
CA LEU A 58 -6.22 10.20 5.90
C LEU A 58 -6.84 8.97 5.23
N ARG A 59 -8.07 9.11 4.76
CA ARG A 59 -8.75 8.00 4.09
C ARG A 59 -8.08 7.67 2.76
N LEU A 60 -7.96 6.37 2.53
CA LEU A 60 -7.42 5.75 1.33
C LEU A 60 -8.50 4.99 0.56
N SER A 61 -8.42 5.09 -0.76
CA SER A 61 -9.16 4.25 -1.71
C SER A 61 -8.21 3.27 -2.40
N LEU A 62 -8.66 2.02 -2.57
CA LEU A 62 -7.89 1.00 -3.28
C LEU A 62 -8.05 1.22 -4.79
N ILE A 63 -6.92 1.35 -5.50
CA ILE A 63 -6.89 1.50 -6.95
C ILE A 63 -6.71 0.14 -7.63
N LYS A 64 -5.69 -0.61 -7.23
CA LYS A 64 -5.32 -1.88 -7.88
C LYS A 64 -4.64 -2.81 -6.88
N VAL A 65 -4.90 -4.11 -7.05
CA VAL A 65 -4.10 -5.19 -6.45
C VAL A 65 -3.44 -5.95 -7.61
N SER A 66 -2.21 -6.38 -7.40
CA SER A 66 -1.51 -7.24 -8.36
C SER A 66 -2.28 -8.56 -8.55
N GLU A 67 -2.41 -9.00 -9.80
CA GLU A 67 -2.95 -10.33 -10.12
C GLU A 67 -1.88 -11.41 -10.02
N GLU A 68 -0.62 -11.02 -10.19
CA GLU A 68 0.56 -11.86 -9.99
C GLU A 68 1.11 -11.74 -8.56
N VAL A 69 1.89 -12.75 -8.18
CA VAL A 69 2.68 -12.77 -6.94
C VAL A 69 4.14 -12.51 -7.26
N PHE A 70 4.83 -11.83 -6.35
CA PHE A 70 6.24 -11.47 -6.48
C PHE A 70 7.12 -12.26 -5.51
N GLU A 71 8.39 -12.39 -5.89
CA GLU A 71 9.44 -13.06 -5.08
C GLU A 71 9.66 -12.35 -3.74
N ASP A 72 9.61 -11.02 -3.73
CA ASP A 72 9.83 -10.23 -2.53
C ASP A 72 9.08 -8.89 -2.59
N THR A 73 9.09 -8.18 -1.45
CA THR A 73 8.46 -6.86 -1.30
C THR A 73 9.09 -5.80 -2.21
N GLY A 74 10.38 -5.88 -2.53
CA GLY A 74 11.04 -4.95 -3.44
C GLY A 74 10.53 -5.04 -4.87
N HIS A 75 10.40 -6.26 -5.41
CA HIS A 75 9.81 -6.52 -6.72
C HIS A 75 8.34 -6.08 -6.78
N ALA A 76 7.58 -6.34 -5.70
CA ALA A 76 6.21 -5.87 -5.57
C ALA A 76 6.10 -4.33 -5.58
N ILE A 77 6.95 -3.63 -4.80
CA ILE A 77 6.99 -2.16 -4.79
C ILE A 77 7.39 -1.60 -6.15
N LYS A 78 8.39 -2.21 -6.82
CA LYS A 78 8.79 -1.82 -8.19
C LYS A 78 7.60 -1.87 -9.14
N TRP A 79 6.82 -2.95 -9.12
CA TRP A 79 5.63 -3.08 -9.93
C TRP A 79 4.60 -1.96 -9.63
N GLY A 80 4.38 -1.65 -8.34
CA GLY A 80 3.47 -0.56 -7.94
C GLY A 80 3.94 0.81 -8.45
N LEU A 81 5.24 1.07 -8.41
CA LEU A 81 5.83 2.30 -8.97
C LEU A 81 5.68 2.35 -10.49
N GLU A 82 5.90 1.23 -11.19
CA GLU A 82 5.69 1.14 -12.63
C GLU A 82 4.22 1.31 -13.01
N PHE A 83 3.27 0.86 -12.18
CA PHE A 83 1.85 1.09 -12.38
C PHE A 83 1.49 2.58 -12.29
N LEU A 84 2.06 3.33 -11.34
CA LEU A 84 1.80 4.75 -11.15
C LEU A 84 2.49 5.66 -12.18
N ASN A 85 3.55 5.19 -12.85
CA ASN A 85 4.30 5.95 -13.85
C ASN A 85 3.82 5.69 -15.31
N LYS A 86 2.74 4.93 -15.51
CA LYS A 86 2.12 4.64 -16.81
C LYS A 86 0.98 5.61 -17.10
#